data_AF-A0A250VW82-F1
#
_entry.id   AF-A0A250VW82-F1
#
_cell.length_a   1.000
_cell.length_b   1.000
_cell.length_c   1.000
_cell.angle_alpha   90.00
_cell.angle_beta   90.00
_cell.angle_gamma   90.00
#
_symmetry.space_group_name_H-M   'P 1'
#
loop_
_entity.id
_entity.type
_entity.pdbx_description
1 polymer ?
#
loop_
_entity_poly.entity_id
_entity_poly.type
_entity_poly.pdbx_seq_one_letter_code
_entity_poly.pdbx_strand_id
1 'polypeptide(L)'
;MNTDELEWALMKAERRVLEIQTKLHRWAADDPHRRFDDLFNFVADPAFLLVAWDRVRGNKGARTAGVDGKTARSIEAGQGVEMWQATESD
;
A
#
# COMPACT_ATOMS: atom_id res chain seq x y z
N MET A 1 -19.87 -0.13 1.43
CA MET A 1 -18.75 0.35 0.61
C MET A 1 -19.12 0.13 -0.85
N ASN A 2 -19.02 1.17 -1.68
CA ASN A 2 -19.24 1.03 -3.11
C ASN A 2 -17.97 0.43 -3.72
N THR A 3 -18.05 -0.79 -4.24
CA THR A 3 -16.89 -1.54 -4.75
C THR A 3 -16.15 -0.73 -5.82
N ASP A 4 -16.88 0.03 -6.63
CA ASP A 4 -16.36 0.85 -7.73
C ASP A 4 -15.44 1.99 -7.25
N GLU A 5 -15.72 2.59 -6.10
CA GLU A 5 -14.88 3.66 -5.52
C GLU A 5 -13.54 3.10 -5.00
N LEU A 6 -13.57 1.91 -4.39
CA LEU A 6 -12.36 1.24 -3.91
C LEU A 6 -11.49 0.75 -5.07
N GLU A 7 -12.10 0.18 -6.12
CA GLU A 7 -11.38 -0.25 -7.33
C GLU A 7 -10.69 0.94 -8.01
N TRP A 8 -11.39 2.07 -8.12
CA TRP A 8 -10.80 3.30 -8.65
C TRP A 8 -9.64 3.82 -7.78
N ALA A 9 -9.81 3.85 -6.46
CA ALA A 9 -8.76 4.26 -5.53
C ALA A 9 -7.52 3.36 -5.61
N LEU A 10 -7.72 2.04 -5.70
CA LEU A 10 -6.64 1.07 -5.85
C LEU A 10 -5.90 1.28 -7.16
N MET A 11 -6.60 1.43 -8.29
CA MET A 11 -5.97 1.69 -9.59
C MET A 11 -5.13 2.98 -9.57
N LYS A 12 -5.62 4.05 -8.95
CA LYS A 12 -4.85 5.30 -8.79
C LYS A 12 -3.59 5.07 -7.93
N ALA A 13 -3.73 4.35 -6.82
CA ALA A 13 -2.61 4.04 -5.94
C ALA A 13 -1.54 3.16 -6.64
N GLU A 14 -1.95 2.14 -7.38
CA GLU A 14 -1.04 1.29 -8.15
C GLU A 14 -0.23 2.09 -9.17
N ARG A 15 -0.88 3.01 -9.88
CA ARG A 15 -0.20 3.91 -10.83
C ARG A 15 0.85 4.76 -10.13
N ARG A 16 0.49 5.38 -8.99
CA ARG A 16 1.40 6.21 -8.20
C ARG A 16 2.60 5.42 -7.69
N VAL A 17 2.37 4.22 -7.16
CA VAL A 17 3.43 3.32 -6.68
C VAL A 17 4.36 2.94 -7.83
N LEU A 18 3.83 2.60 -9.00
CA LEU A 18 4.63 2.24 -10.17
C LEU A 18 5.53 3.39 -10.64
N GLU A 19 5.02 4.62 -10.66
CA GLU A 19 5.81 5.81 -11.00
C GLU A 19 6.99 6.01 -10.04
N ILE A 20 6.75 5.88 -8.74
CA ILE A 20 7.79 6.01 -7.72
C ILE A 20 8.80 4.87 -7.85
N GLN A 21 8.34 3.62 -7.97
CA GLN A 21 9.22 2.46 -8.16
C GLN A 21 10.09 2.59 -9.41
N THR A 22 9.55 3.12 -10.50
CA THR A 22 10.30 3.37 -11.74
C THR A 22 11.42 4.40 -11.52
N LYS A 23 11.15 5.47 -10.77
CA LYS A 23 12.15 6.49 -10.41
C LYS A 23 13.24 5.89 -9.50
N LEU A 24 12.84 5.19 -8.45
CA LEU A 24 13.77 4.53 -7.52
C LEU A 24 14.65 3.52 -8.23
N HIS A 25 14.07 2.72 -9.14
CA HIS A 25 14.81 1.75 -9.94
C HIS A 25 15.85 2.42 -10.83
N ARG A 26 15.48 3.50 -11.53
CA ARG A 26 16.43 4.26 -12.36
C ARG A 26 17.58 4.82 -11.51
N TRP A 27 17.27 5.46 -10.38
CA TRP A 27 18.30 6.03 -9.52
C TRP A 27 19.22 4.98 -8.90
N ALA A 28 18.70 3.81 -8.54
CA ALA A 28 19.52 2.69 -8.06
C ALA A 28 20.42 2.10 -9.16
N ALA A 29 19.95 2.09 -10.41
CA ALA A 29 20.75 1.63 -11.55
C ALA A 29 21.86 2.63 -11.93
N ASP A 30 21.58 3.93 -11.86
CA ASP A 30 22.53 5.00 -12.19
C ASP A 30 23.64 5.15 -11.13
N ASP A 31 23.34 4.89 -9.86
CA ASP A 31 24.29 4.96 -8.74
C ASP A 31 24.05 3.82 -7.73
N PRO A 32 24.82 2.72 -7.82
CA PRO A 32 24.71 1.57 -6.91
C PRO A 32 25.02 1.88 -5.45
N HIS A 33 25.66 3.02 -5.14
CA HIS A 33 25.99 3.44 -3.78
C HIS A 33 25.00 4.47 -3.22
N ARG A 34 23.99 4.87 -4.01
CA ARG A 34 22.96 5.81 -3.58
C ARG A 34 22.21 5.28 -2.37
N ARG A 35 22.06 6.14 -1.36
CA ARG A 35 21.18 5.93 -0.21
C ARG A 35 19.84 6.61 -0.46
N PHE A 36 18.75 5.95 -0.07
CA PHE A 36 17.41 6.53 -0.07
C PHE A 36 17.05 6.95 1.35
N ASP A 37 17.33 8.21 1.69
CA ASP A 37 17.16 8.73 3.05
C ASP A 37 15.68 8.91 3.44
N ASP A 38 14.77 8.87 2.47
CA ASP A 38 13.32 9.08 2.60
C ASP A 38 12.49 7.79 2.45
N LEU A 39 13.12 6.61 2.46
CA LEU A 39 12.44 5.34 2.23
C LEU A 39 11.26 5.10 3.20
N PHE A 40 11.39 5.53 4.46
CA PHE A 40 10.30 5.42 5.43
C PHE A 40 9.05 6.18 5.00
N ASN A 41 9.22 7.39 4.46
CA ASN A 41 8.09 8.19 3.97
C ASN A 41 7.44 7.54 2.75
N PHE A 42 8.21 6.87 1.89
CA PHE A 42 7.63 6.09 0.79
C PHE A 42 6.85 4.87 1.28
N VAL A 43 7.36 4.13 2.27
CA VAL A 43 6.65 2.96 2.82
C VAL A 43 5.38 3.39 3.57
N ALA A 44 5.40 4.55 4.22
CA ALA A 44 4.26 5.11 4.94
C ALA A 44 3.27 5.88 4.05
N ASP A 45 3.59 6.07 2.75
CA ASP A 45 2.71 6.73 1.80
C ASP A 45 1.38 5.95 1.67
N PRO A 46 0.21 6.60 1.76
CA PRO A 46 -1.08 5.91 1.72
C PRO A 46 -1.29 5.06 0.46
N ALA A 47 -0.74 5.44 -0.69
CA ALA A 47 -0.83 4.64 -1.91
C ALA A 47 -0.03 3.33 -1.78
N PHE A 48 1.16 3.39 -1.17
CA PHE A 48 1.95 2.19 -0.85
C PHE A 48 1.21 1.29 0.14
N LEU A 49 0.62 1.86 1.18
CA LEU A 49 -0.12 1.11 2.19
C LEU A 49 -1.39 0.46 1.62
N LEU A 50 -2.12 1.15 0.74
CA LEU A 50 -3.31 0.58 0.08
C LEU A 50 -2.94 -0.59 -0.84
N VAL A 51 -1.91 -0.43 -1.67
CA VAL A 51 -1.42 -1.51 -2.56
C VAL A 51 -0.83 -2.67 -1.76
N ALA A 52 -0.13 -2.38 -0.67
CA ALA A 52 0.40 -3.42 0.22
C ALA A 52 -0.74 -4.21 0.89
N TRP A 53 -1.77 -3.50 1.37
CA TRP A 53 -2.95 -4.14 1.96
C TRP A 53 -3.64 -5.06 0.96
N ASP A 54 -3.89 -4.59 -0.27
CA ASP A 54 -4.55 -5.37 -1.31
C ASP A 54 -3.79 -6.67 -1.65
N ARG A 55 -2.45 -6.63 -1.63
CA ARG A 55 -1.64 -7.83 -1.77
C ARG A 55 -1.69 -8.73 -0.54
N VAL A 56 -1.53 -8.16 0.66
CA VAL A 56 -1.46 -8.92 1.91
C VAL A 56 -2.75 -9.70 2.19
N ARG A 57 -3.91 -9.09 1.94
CA ARG A 57 -5.22 -9.73 2.13
C ARG A 57 -5.44 -10.94 1.20
N GLY A 58 -4.70 -11.02 0.09
CA GLY A 58 -4.74 -12.14 -0.86
C GLY A 58 -3.75 -13.28 -0.56
N ASN A 59 -2.86 -13.14 0.42
CA ASN A 59 -1.85 -14.14 0.72
C ASN A 59 -2.45 -15.46 1.24
N LYS A 60 -1.77 -16.59 0.99
CA LYS A 60 -2.16 -17.95 1.42
C LYS A 60 -2.52 -18.03 2.92
N GLY A 61 -1.93 -17.18 3.76
CA GLY A 61 -2.16 -17.12 5.21
C GLY A 61 -3.24 -16.13 5.67
N ALA A 62 -3.93 -15.40 4.79
CA ALA A 62 -4.84 -14.31 5.17
C ALA A 62 -6.02 -14.73 6.08
N ARG A 63 -6.35 -16.03 6.09
CA ARG A 63 -7.40 -16.63 6.92
C ARG A 63 -6.90 -17.15 8.27
N THR A 64 -5.59 -17.21 8.47
CA THR A 64 -4.98 -17.68 9.71
C THR A 64 -4.69 -16.47 10.60
N ALA A 65 -5.08 -16.56 11.87
CA ALA A 65 -4.78 -15.50 12.82
C ALA A 65 -3.26 -15.46 13.12
N GLY A 66 -2.70 -14.25 13.18
CA GLY A 66 -1.37 -14.05 13.73
C GLY A 66 -1.32 -14.29 15.25
N VAL A 67 -0.15 -14.09 15.85
CA VAL A 67 0.01 -14.10 17.31
C VAL A 67 -0.83 -13.01 18.00
N ASP A 68 -1.21 -11.97 17.26
CA ASP A 68 -2.13 -10.90 17.66
C ASP A 68 -3.61 -11.29 17.61
N GLY A 69 -3.93 -12.52 17.19
CA GLY A 69 -5.30 -13.02 17.06
C GLY A 69 -6.07 -12.46 15.86
N LYS A 70 -5.44 -11.68 14.97
CA LYS A 70 -6.13 -11.02 13.85
C LYS A 70 -5.92 -11.76 12.54
N THR A 71 -7.00 -11.86 11.76
CA THR A 71 -7.02 -12.27 10.35
C THR A 71 -7.21 -11.05 9.45
N ALA A 72 -6.88 -11.16 8.16
CA ALA A 72 -7.11 -10.06 7.21
C ALA A 72 -8.58 -9.61 7.19
N ARG A 73 -9.51 -10.58 7.23
CA ARG A 73 -10.95 -10.32 7.31
C ARG A 73 -11.36 -9.59 8.59
N SER A 74 -10.77 -9.92 9.74
CA SER A 74 -11.08 -9.24 11.00
C SER A 74 -10.58 -7.79 11.02
N ILE A 75 -9.48 -7.52 10.32
CA ILE A 75 -8.93 -6.15 10.17
C ILE A 75 -9.87 -5.34 9.27
N GLU A 76 -10.29 -5.88 8.12
CA GLU A 76 -11.28 -5.23 7.24
C GLU A 76 -12.58 -4.88 7.97
N ALA A 77 -13.10 -5.85 8.74
CA ALA A 77 -14.36 -5.68 9.46
C ALA A 77 -14.27 -4.68 10.63
N GLY A 78 -13.08 -4.52 11.23
CA GLY A 78 -12.89 -3.70 12.43
C GLY A 78 -12.32 -2.29 12.19
N GLN A 79 -11.59 -2.07 11.10
CA GLN A 79 -10.87 -0.81 10.86
C GLN A 79 -11.32 -0.05 9.61
N GLY A 80 -11.95 -0.72 8.63
CA GLY A 80 -12.28 -0.13 7.34
C GLY A 80 -11.02 0.17 6.50
N VAL A 81 -11.08 -0.10 5.19
CA VAL A 81 -9.95 0.17 4.26
C VAL A 81 -9.83 1.68 3.95
N GLU A 82 -10.81 2.49 4.39
CA GLU A 82 -10.96 3.91 4.05
C GLU A 82 -9.94 4.83 4.74
N MET A 83 -9.24 4.36 5.78
CA MET A 83 -8.19 5.13 6.46
C MET A 83 -6.99 5.48 5.56
N TRP A 84 -6.83 4.76 4.44
CA TRP A 84 -5.69 4.92 3.52
C TRP A 84 -6.01 5.77 2.29
N GLN A 85 -7.24 6.30 2.19
CA GLN A 85 -7.54 7.26 1.14
C GLN A 85 -6.82 8.56 1.48
N ALA A 86 -5.83 8.91 0.66
CA ALA A 86 -5.15 10.19 0.76
C ALA A 86 -6.20 11.30 0.77
N THR A 87 -6.26 12.05 1.87
CA THR A 87 -6.90 13.35 1.90
C THR A 87 -6.07 14.25 0.98
N GLU A 88 -6.41 14.31 -0.30
CA GLU A 88 -6.12 15.50 -1.10
C GLU A 88 -7.01 16.60 -0.51
N SER A 89 -6.44 17.35 0.44
CA SER A 89 -6.91 18.68 0.78
C SER A 89 -6.33 19.65 -0.25
N ASP A 90 -7.18 20.56 -0.71
CA ASP A 90 -6.97 21.64 -1.70
C ASP A 90 -5.57 22.27 -1.74
#